data_AF-A0A2Y8ZY07-F1
#
_entry.id   AF-A0A2Y8ZY07-F1
#
_cell.length_a   1.000
_cell.length_b   1.000
_cell.length_c   1.000
_cell.angle_alpha   90.00
_cell.angle_beta   90.00
_cell.angle_gamma   90.00
#
_symmetry.space_group_name_H-M   'P 1'
#
loop_
_entity.id
_entity.type
_entity.pdbx_description
1 polymer ?
#
loop_
_entity_poly.entity_id
_entity_poly.type
_entity_poly.pdbx_seq_one_letter_code
_entity_poly.pdbx_strand_id
1 'polypeptide(L)'
;MLGLQRAAGNRAVTDLLGRPPAQGTVTVPPSPGVDLPVVAARGRSDVRFRVPTFSDLKAAYTSPGTKVAAGTIEKAVTQLLGRMAREKRLKSTDPVADIVKRIFPAPGTIVEAEFTKALDVADRSVIYQSVLDADTTVKAVDTAKLTAAISDAQALVSKAEGNATGLKEVFGAKAGAAKTIYAKARTSLGEVAADMAKHVSTDYNLDDPEVFLGGWASHGARHMHLLVGVVKVVDPKGTKSTLIHEAAHLADPSVDDHGYYGSPGFEALDETTKVGNAAHFEELPRRELATSSYAGLTFTPGVAKGGAALTWEDTIRRRASEHLRKAWDAAVDVHMWLRGVRRAALGGDRTPFTTERALIMTVSRLMDLTVHQQTGPVPEISAVDVTLTESIARAMQLIKQIAGRETPQRPMGPFLHPGDEDVFATHVLIEAGISGYGQLLGNATRDRDLVDWLVAHYRSLPAAP
;
A
#
# COMPACT_ATOMS: atom_id res chain seq x y z
N MET A 1 -0.22 -21.97 25.31
CA MET A 1 -1.65 -22.07 24.92
C MET A 1 -2.06 -21.12 23.78
N LEU A 2 -1.43 -19.95 23.60
CA LEU A 2 -1.68 -19.02 22.47
C LEU A 2 -1.26 -19.54 21.07
N GLY A 3 -0.39 -20.56 20.99
CA GLY A 3 0.03 -21.16 19.72
C GLY A 3 -0.97 -22.14 19.11
N LEU A 4 -1.85 -22.75 19.92
CA LEU A 4 -2.83 -23.75 19.46
C LEU A 4 -4.14 -23.13 18.94
N GLN A 5 -4.49 -21.90 19.37
CA GLN A 5 -5.61 -21.15 18.82
C GLN A 5 -5.29 -20.45 17.48
N ARG A 6 -4.01 -20.18 17.19
CA ARG A 6 -3.58 -19.59 15.89
C ARG A 6 -3.58 -20.60 14.73
N ALA A 7 -3.39 -21.89 15.01
CA ALA A 7 -3.38 -22.94 13.99
C ALA A 7 -4.78 -23.41 13.56
N ALA A 8 -5.79 -23.29 14.42
CA ALA A 8 -7.16 -23.73 14.13
C ALA A 8 -7.94 -22.73 13.26
N GLY A 9 -7.68 -21.43 13.40
CA GLY A 9 -8.31 -20.39 12.56
C GLY A 9 -7.84 -20.42 11.10
N ASN A 10 -6.57 -20.75 10.84
CA ASN A 10 -5.99 -20.74 9.50
C ASN A 10 -6.37 -21.97 8.65
N ARG A 11 -6.72 -23.11 9.28
CA ARG A 11 -7.24 -24.28 8.55
C ARG A 11 -8.66 -24.09 8.02
N ALA A 12 -9.53 -23.43 8.79
CA ALA A 12 -10.93 -23.21 8.39
C ALA A 12 -11.06 -22.30 7.14
N VAL A 13 -10.10 -21.39 6.92
CA VAL A 13 -10.06 -20.52 5.72
C VAL A 13 -9.46 -21.25 4.51
N THR A 14 -8.50 -22.13 4.72
CA THR A 14 -7.86 -22.90 3.64
C THR A 14 -8.80 -23.97 3.07
N ASP A 15 -9.63 -24.59 3.92
CA ASP A 15 -10.60 -25.63 3.50
C ASP A 15 -11.81 -25.05 2.75
N LEU A 16 -12.11 -23.75 2.90
CA LEU A 16 -13.22 -23.08 2.19
C LEU A 16 -12.83 -22.61 0.77
N LEU A 17 -11.53 -22.48 0.48
CA LEU A 17 -11.02 -21.83 -0.74
C LEU A 17 -10.41 -22.82 -1.76
N GLY A 18 -10.38 -24.12 -1.46
CA GLY A 18 -9.56 -25.12 -2.16
C GLY A 18 -10.08 -25.71 -3.48
N ARG A 19 -11.06 -25.11 -4.18
CA ARG A 19 -11.48 -25.63 -5.50
C ARG A 19 -11.51 -24.55 -6.60
N PRO A 20 -10.65 -24.66 -7.62
CA PRO A 20 -10.70 -23.75 -8.78
C PRO A 20 -11.91 -24.10 -9.68
N PRO A 21 -12.74 -23.12 -10.08
CA PRO A 21 -13.76 -23.34 -11.10
C PRO A 21 -13.14 -23.26 -12.51
N ALA A 22 -13.80 -23.93 -13.46
CA ALA A 22 -13.35 -24.11 -14.83
C ALA A 22 -13.26 -22.79 -15.62
N GLN A 23 -12.17 -22.64 -16.39
CA GLN A 23 -11.83 -21.46 -17.17
C GLN A 23 -12.79 -21.27 -18.37
N GLY A 24 -13.49 -20.15 -18.42
CA GLY A 24 -14.18 -19.65 -19.61
C GLY A 24 -13.80 -18.20 -19.87
N THR A 25 -13.32 -17.88 -21.06
CA THR A 25 -12.93 -16.52 -21.48
C THR A 25 -14.13 -15.73 -22.00
N VAL A 26 -14.36 -14.52 -21.49
CA VAL A 26 -15.37 -13.57 -21.99
C VAL A 26 -14.67 -12.27 -22.41
N THR A 27 -15.07 -11.73 -23.57
CA THR A 27 -14.54 -10.46 -24.11
C THR A 27 -15.54 -9.34 -23.82
N VAL A 28 -15.07 -8.19 -23.32
CA VAL A 28 -15.92 -7.04 -22.95
C VAL A 28 -15.47 -5.78 -23.70
N PRO A 29 -16.40 -4.98 -24.29
CA PRO A 29 -16.08 -3.73 -24.97
C PRO A 29 -15.95 -2.54 -23.99
N PRO A 30 -15.23 -1.46 -24.35
CA PRO A 30 -14.97 -0.33 -23.46
C PRO A 30 -16.20 0.58 -23.30
N SER A 31 -16.40 1.14 -22.10
CA SER A 31 -17.44 2.15 -21.81
C SER A 31 -16.82 3.46 -21.28
N PRO A 32 -17.41 4.65 -21.57
CA PRO A 32 -16.74 5.95 -21.39
C PRO A 32 -17.12 6.69 -20.10
N GLY A 33 -16.09 7.24 -19.43
CA GLY A 33 -16.02 8.58 -18.83
C GLY A 33 -17.04 9.02 -17.76
N VAL A 34 -16.61 9.02 -16.47
CA VAL A 34 -17.14 9.88 -15.41
C VAL A 34 -15.97 10.41 -14.57
N ASP A 35 -15.78 11.74 -14.55
CA ASP A 35 -14.77 12.43 -13.74
C ASP A 35 -15.31 12.75 -12.34
N LEU A 36 -14.64 12.23 -11.31
CA LEU A 36 -14.95 12.44 -9.88
C LEU A 36 -13.87 13.29 -9.20
N PRO A 37 -14.16 14.19 -8.24
CA PRO A 37 -13.20 15.16 -7.68
C PRO A 37 -11.96 14.61 -6.94
N VAL A 38 -11.82 13.29 -6.77
CA VAL A 38 -10.53 12.62 -6.44
C VAL A 38 -9.56 12.64 -7.64
N VAL A 39 -10.01 13.08 -8.81
CA VAL A 39 -9.26 13.15 -10.06
C VAL A 39 -8.12 14.17 -10.04
N ALA A 40 -8.14 15.18 -9.18
CA ALA A 40 -6.99 16.09 -9.04
C ALA A 40 -5.74 15.39 -8.46
N ALA A 41 -5.93 14.31 -7.68
CA ALA A 41 -4.84 13.41 -7.28
C ALA A 41 -4.56 12.30 -8.32
N ARG A 42 -5.54 11.94 -9.17
CA ARG A 42 -5.40 10.93 -10.24
C ARG A 42 -4.69 11.42 -11.51
N GLY A 43 -4.37 12.72 -11.63
CA GLY A 43 -3.62 13.29 -12.75
C GLY A 43 -2.11 13.04 -12.70
N ARG A 44 -1.59 12.44 -11.62
CA ARG A 44 -0.22 11.93 -11.53
C ARG A 44 -0.31 10.43 -11.32
N SER A 45 0.29 9.62 -12.19
CA SER A 45 0.78 8.32 -11.74
C SER A 45 1.96 8.61 -10.83
N ASP A 46 1.68 8.96 -9.57
CA ASP A 46 2.68 9.12 -8.52
C ASP A 46 3.25 7.77 -8.06
N VAL A 47 2.68 6.65 -8.54
CA VAL A 47 3.37 5.36 -8.57
C VAL A 47 4.68 5.55 -9.34
N ARG A 48 5.80 5.34 -8.66
CA ARG A 48 7.13 5.47 -9.25
C ARG A 48 7.82 4.11 -9.29
N PHE A 49 7.52 3.29 -10.30
CA PHE A 49 8.34 2.10 -10.54
C PHE A 49 9.80 2.48 -10.82
N ARG A 50 10.72 1.75 -10.21
CA ARG A 50 12.16 2.01 -10.30
C ARG A 50 12.92 0.75 -10.63
N VAL A 51 14.12 0.95 -11.14
CA VAL A 51 15.15 -0.10 -11.23
C VAL A 51 16.34 0.27 -10.34
N PRO A 52 17.16 -0.71 -9.90
CA PRO A 52 18.41 -0.42 -9.21
C PRO A 52 19.36 0.43 -10.05
N THR A 53 20.38 1.01 -9.41
CA THR A 53 21.50 1.61 -10.12
C THR A 53 22.17 0.59 -11.05
N PHE A 54 22.79 1.05 -12.15
CA PHE A 54 23.56 0.17 -13.03
C PHE A 54 24.65 -0.59 -12.27
N SER A 55 25.29 0.06 -11.29
CA SER A 55 26.31 -0.55 -10.43
C SER A 55 25.75 -1.71 -9.62
N ASP A 56 24.61 -1.53 -8.96
CA ASP A 56 23.96 -2.60 -8.19
C ASP A 56 23.52 -3.76 -9.08
N LEU A 57 22.97 -3.44 -10.26
CA LEU A 57 22.52 -4.44 -11.21
C LEU A 57 23.71 -5.24 -11.77
N LYS A 58 24.80 -4.55 -12.14
CA LYS A 58 26.04 -5.18 -12.58
C LYS A 58 26.63 -6.05 -11.47
N ALA A 59 26.65 -5.58 -10.23
CA ALA A 59 27.10 -6.36 -9.09
C ALA A 59 26.24 -7.63 -8.92
N ALA A 60 24.92 -7.53 -8.98
CA ALA A 60 24.03 -8.69 -8.89
C ALA A 60 24.22 -9.69 -10.05
N TYR A 61 24.50 -9.18 -11.26
CA TYR A 61 24.63 -9.98 -12.48
C TYR A 61 26.01 -10.64 -12.65
N THR A 62 27.07 -9.97 -12.19
CA THR A 62 28.47 -10.38 -12.45
C THR A 62 29.23 -10.82 -11.20
N SER A 63 28.71 -10.56 -9.98
CA SER A 63 29.44 -10.92 -8.77
C SER A 63 29.52 -12.44 -8.58
N PRO A 64 30.74 -12.98 -8.37
CA PRO A 64 30.91 -14.40 -8.02
C PRO A 64 30.24 -14.79 -6.70
N GLY A 65 29.96 -13.80 -5.82
CA GLY A 65 29.45 -13.99 -4.46
C GLY A 65 27.94 -14.22 -4.34
N THR A 66 27.12 -13.66 -5.23
CA THR A 66 25.65 -13.79 -5.17
C THR A 66 25.11 -14.96 -6.00
N LYS A 67 25.90 -15.51 -6.95
CA LYS A 67 25.59 -16.68 -7.79
C LYS A 67 24.09 -16.85 -8.12
N VAL A 68 23.45 -15.77 -8.56
CA VAL A 68 22.12 -15.82 -9.14
C VAL A 68 22.28 -16.13 -10.63
N ALA A 69 21.43 -17.00 -11.17
CA ALA A 69 21.46 -17.27 -12.60
C ALA A 69 21.17 -15.98 -13.40
N ALA A 70 21.93 -15.73 -14.47
CA ALA A 70 21.76 -14.55 -15.33
C ALA A 70 20.30 -14.35 -15.76
N GLY A 71 19.63 -15.42 -16.19
CA GLY A 71 18.22 -15.40 -16.59
C GLY A 71 17.25 -14.96 -15.48
N THR A 72 17.58 -15.16 -14.21
CA THR A 72 16.76 -14.66 -13.09
C THR A 72 16.84 -13.14 -13.00
N ILE A 73 18.04 -12.57 -13.11
CA ILE A 73 18.24 -11.12 -13.08
C ILE A 73 17.60 -10.48 -14.32
N GLU A 74 17.77 -11.08 -15.50
CA GLU A 74 17.13 -10.62 -16.73
C GLU A 74 15.59 -10.64 -16.61
N LYS A 75 15.00 -11.70 -16.03
CA LYS A 75 13.56 -11.78 -15.75
C LYS A 75 13.11 -10.66 -14.79
N ALA A 76 13.85 -10.44 -13.70
CA ALA A 76 13.55 -9.38 -12.74
C ALA A 76 13.57 -7.99 -13.41
N VAL A 77 14.61 -7.69 -14.20
CA VAL A 77 14.72 -6.42 -14.93
C VAL A 77 13.61 -6.29 -15.97
N THR A 78 13.26 -7.38 -16.67
CA THR A 78 12.13 -7.40 -17.61
C THR A 78 10.83 -7.02 -16.91
N GLN A 79 10.57 -7.55 -15.71
CA GLN A 79 9.38 -7.20 -14.93
C GLN A 79 9.37 -5.72 -14.53
N LEU A 80 10.48 -5.19 -14.00
CA LEU A 80 10.60 -3.79 -13.59
C LEU A 80 10.40 -2.84 -14.79
N LEU A 81 11.11 -3.06 -15.89
CA LEU A 81 10.98 -2.26 -17.11
C LEU A 81 9.58 -2.39 -17.72
N GLY A 82 8.98 -3.58 -17.68
CA GLY A 82 7.60 -3.81 -18.12
C GLY A 82 6.56 -3.02 -17.34
N ARG A 83 6.78 -2.82 -16.03
CA ARG A 83 5.93 -1.96 -15.18
C ARG A 83 6.15 -0.48 -15.50
N MET A 84 7.40 -0.04 -15.64
CA MET A 84 7.74 1.33 -16.03
C MET A 84 7.22 1.71 -17.43
N ALA A 85 7.22 0.76 -18.38
CA ALA A 85 6.68 0.95 -19.72
C ALA A 85 5.17 1.22 -19.71
N ARG A 86 4.40 0.49 -18.88
CA ARG A 86 2.94 0.71 -18.71
C ARG A 86 2.63 2.13 -18.23
N GLU A 87 3.52 2.72 -17.44
CA GLU A 87 3.42 4.10 -16.96
C GLU A 87 4.06 5.13 -17.89
N LYS A 88 4.60 4.72 -19.04
CA LYS A 88 5.30 5.59 -20.00
C LYS A 88 6.51 6.32 -19.38
N ARG A 89 7.24 5.63 -18.51
CA ARG A 89 8.39 6.20 -17.76
C ARG A 89 9.75 5.80 -18.32
N LEU A 90 9.77 4.93 -19.33
CA LEU A 90 10.99 4.64 -20.07
C LEU A 90 11.32 5.81 -21.00
N LYS A 91 12.62 6.09 -21.14
CA LYS A 91 13.15 7.05 -22.11
C LYS A 91 13.10 6.48 -23.54
N SER A 92 13.30 5.18 -23.68
CA SER A 92 13.16 4.46 -24.95
C SER A 92 11.69 4.13 -25.24
N THR A 93 11.32 4.16 -26.52
CA THR A 93 10.02 3.70 -27.04
C THR A 93 10.05 2.26 -27.55
N ASP A 94 11.21 1.60 -27.49
CA ASP A 94 11.38 0.25 -28.00
C ASP A 94 10.62 -0.78 -27.13
N PRO A 95 10.25 -1.94 -27.68
CA PRO A 95 9.71 -3.03 -26.89
C PRO A 95 10.65 -3.41 -25.74
N VAL A 96 10.09 -3.68 -24.55
CA VAL A 96 10.88 -4.03 -23.35
C VAL A 96 11.79 -5.23 -23.59
N ALA A 97 11.34 -6.22 -24.35
CA ALA A 97 12.15 -7.38 -24.72
C ALA A 97 13.43 -6.99 -25.48
N ASP A 98 13.33 -6.02 -26.39
CA ASP A 98 14.47 -5.53 -27.16
C ASP A 98 15.41 -4.68 -26.31
N ILE A 99 14.86 -3.87 -25.39
CA ILE A 99 15.64 -3.12 -24.40
C ILE A 99 16.48 -4.08 -23.55
N VAL A 100 15.84 -5.12 -22.98
CA VAL A 100 16.51 -6.12 -22.13
C VAL A 100 17.59 -6.85 -22.92
N LYS A 101 17.32 -7.27 -24.16
CA LYS A 101 18.31 -7.94 -25.02
C LYS A 101 19.53 -7.06 -25.31
N ARG A 102 19.37 -5.73 -25.41
CA ARG A 102 20.50 -4.81 -25.61
C ARG A 102 21.27 -4.53 -24.32
N ILE A 103 20.59 -4.49 -23.18
CA ILE A 103 21.23 -4.38 -21.86
C ILE A 103 22.03 -5.65 -21.54
N PHE A 104 21.50 -6.83 -21.87
CA PHE A 104 22.09 -8.14 -21.61
C PHE A 104 22.30 -8.93 -22.93
N PRO A 105 23.29 -8.56 -23.76
CA PRO A 105 23.46 -9.13 -25.09
C PRO A 105 23.98 -10.57 -25.08
N ALA A 106 24.63 -10.99 -23.99
CA ALA A 106 25.17 -12.32 -23.80
C ALA A 106 25.26 -12.64 -22.30
N PRO A 107 25.22 -13.93 -21.90
CA PRO A 107 25.37 -14.32 -20.51
C PRO A 107 26.61 -13.70 -19.85
N GLY A 108 26.43 -13.07 -18.68
CA GLY A 108 27.50 -12.43 -17.94
C GLY A 108 27.97 -11.07 -18.50
N THR A 109 27.39 -10.62 -19.62
CA THR A 109 27.64 -9.28 -20.19
C THR A 109 26.47 -8.35 -19.89
N ILE A 110 26.77 -7.14 -19.39
CA ILE A 110 25.79 -6.08 -19.17
C ILE A 110 26.31 -4.74 -19.73
N VAL A 111 25.46 -3.98 -20.44
CA VAL A 111 25.86 -2.79 -21.21
C VAL A 111 25.24 -1.51 -20.64
N GLU A 112 26.08 -0.68 -20.01
CA GLU A 112 25.67 0.58 -19.35
C GLU A 112 25.07 1.61 -20.31
N ALA A 113 25.64 1.70 -21.51
CA ALA A 113 25.17 2.65 -22.53
C ALA A 113 23.72 2.34 -22.95
N GLU A 114 23.35 1.06 -23.06
CA GLU A 114 21.99 0.66 -23.42
C GLU A 114 21.02 0.87 -22.24
N PHE A 115 21.47 0.63 -21.00
CA PHE A 115 20.71 0.96 -19.80
C PHE A 115 20.39 2.47 -19.72
N THR A 116 21.38 3.33 -19.97
CA THR A 116 21.24 4.80 -19.92
C THR A 116 20.46 5.38 -21.11
N LYS A 117 20.41 4.66 -22.24
CA LYS A 117 19.50 5.00 -23.35
C LYS A 117 18.04 4.71 -23.00
N ALA A 118 17.79 3.62 -22.27
CA ALA A 118 16.44 3.20 -21.90
C ALA A 118 15.84 4.01 -20.74
N LEU A 119 16.68 4.58 -19.86
CA LEU A 119 16.25 5.19 -18.60
C LEU A 119 16.92 6.55 -18.38
N ASP A 120 16.20 7.48 -17.74
CA ASP A 120 16.82 8.69 -17.20
C ASP A 120 17.50 8.36 -15.87
N VAL A 121 18.81 8.09 -15.93
CA VAL A 121 19.58 7.64 -14.76
C VAL A 121 19.80 8.72 -13.70
N ALA A 122 19.59 10.00 -14.05
CA ALA A 122 19.66 11.11 -13.11
C ALA A 122 18.35 11.29 -12.33
N ASP A 123 17.23 10.80 -12.86
CA ASP A 123 15.94 10.87 -12.20
C ASP A 123 15.81 9.78 -11.13
N ARG A 124 15.87 10.19 -9.86
CA ARG A 124 15.67 9.30 -8.70
C ARG A 124 14.27 8.69 -8.63
N SER A 125 13.31 9.25 -9.34
CA SER A 125 12.00 8.61 -9.48
C SER A 125 12.07 7.37 -10.37
N VAL A 126 13.08 7.25 -11.24
CA VAL A 126 13.31 6.16 -12.20
C VAL A 126 14.36 5.18 -11.66
N ILE A 127 15.39 5.68 -10.95
CA ILE A 127 16.47 4.88 -10.38
C ILE A 127 16.40 4.83 -8.85
N TYR A 128 16.35 3.62 -8.31
CA TYR A 128 16.55 3.31 -6.90
C TYR A 128 18.03 3.50 -6.53
N GLN A 129 18.30 4.38 -5.56
CA GLN A 129 19.68 4.76 -5.20
C GLN A 129 20.23 3.93 -4.04
N SER A 130 19.55 3.91 -2.88
CA SER A 130 20.04 3.22 -1.68
C SER A 130 18.97 3.13 -0.59
N VAL A 131 19.01 2.04 0.20
CA VAL A 131 18.18 1.85 1.41
C VAL A 131 18.64 2.69 2.60
N LEU A 132 19.83 3.29 2.53
CA LEU A 132 20.46 3.91 3.70
C LEU A 132 19.82 5.23 4.12
N ASP A 133 19.16 5.93 3.21
CA ASP A 133 18.42 7.17 3.53
C ASP A 133 16.90 6.97 3.56
N ALA A 134 16.44 5.72 3.64
CA ALA A 134 15.06 5.41 3.99
C ALA A 134 14.84 5.64 5.50
N ASP A 135 13.70 6.22 5.88
CA ASP A 135 13.33 6.50 7.28
C ASP A 135 14.35 7.39 8.02
N THR A 136 14.32 8.68 7.69
CA THR A 136 15.16 9.73 8.30
C THR A 136 14.34 10.67 9.18
N THR A 137 14.99 11.41 10.06
CA THR A 137 14.35 12.54 10.76
C THR A 137 13.99 13.65 9.78
N VAL A 138 12.91 14.38 10.07
CA VAL A 138 12.52 15.57 9.31
C VAL A 138 13.68 16.56 9.20
N LYS A 139 14.00 17.02 7.99
CA LYS A 139 15.06 18.00 7.78
C LYS A 139 14.67 19.35 8.39
N ALA A 140 15.65 20.06 8.95
CA ALA A 140 15.45 21.36 9.58
C ALA A 140 14.71 22.39 8.70
N VAL A 141 14.90 22.34 7.38
CA VAL A 141 14.24 23.23 6.41
C VAL A 141 12.73 23.02 6.30
N ASP A 142 12.24 21.82 6.65
CA ASP A 142 10.83 21.45 6.57
C ASP A 142 10.12 21.52 7.94
N THR A 143 10.87 21.43 9.04
CA THR A 143 10.36 21.40 10.42
C THR A 143 9.40 22.55 10.75
N ALA A 144 9.74 23.79 10.38
CA ALA A 144 8.91 24.95 10.72
C ALA A 144 7.54 24.90 10.03
N LYS A 145 7.50 24.49 8.76
CA LYS A 145 6.25 24.37 8.00
C LYS A 145 5.39 23.24 8.54
N LEU A 146 5.99 22.08 8.82
CA LEU A 146 5.28 20.94 9.38
C LEU A 146 4.73 21.26 10.79
N THR A 147 5.50 21.97 11.62
CA THR A 147 5.05 22.40 12.96
C THR A 147 3.81 23.30 12.87
N ALA A 148 3.79 24.26 11.94
CA ALA A 148 2.62 25.09 11.70
C ALA A 148 1.41 24.26 11.24
N ALA A 149 1.62 23.29 10.34
CA ALA A 149 0.57 22.39 9.89
C ALA A 149 0.01 21.50 11.01
N ILE A 150 0.86 21.02 11.92
CA ILE A 150 0.44 20.27 13.13
C ILE A 150 -0.40 21.17 14.04
N SER A 151 0.00 22.41 14.28
CA SER A 151 -0.78 23.35 15.09
C SER A 151 -2.17 23.62 14.48
N ASP A 152 -2.23 23.82 13.17
CA ASP A 152 -3.50 23.96 12.46
C ASP A 152 -4.37 22.70 12.55
N ALA A 153 -3.77 21.51 12.45
CA ALA A 153 -4.46 20.24 12.63
C ALA A 153 -5.02 20.09 14.06
N GLN A 154 -4.27 20.50 15.09
CA GLN A 154 -4.76 20.54 16.48
C GLN A 154 -5.98 21.46 16.63
N ALA A 155 -5.97 22.62 15.98
CA ALA A 155 -7.09 23.55 16.01
C ALA A 155 -8.35 22.94 15.35
N LEU A 156 -8.19 22.25 14.21
CA LEU A 156 -9.29 21.54 13.54
C LEU A 156 -9.86 20.41 14.41
N VAL A 157 -8.99 19.62 15.03
CA VAL A 157 -9.40 18.57 15.98
C VAL A 157 -10.16 19.17 17.16
N SER A 158 -9.67 20.28 17.73
CA SER A 158 -10.35 20.95 18.84
C SER A 158 -11.74 21.47 18.46
N LYS A 159 -11.92 21.94 17.22
CA LYS A 159 -13.24 22.34 16.71
C LYS A 159 -14.16 21.13 16.53
N ALA A 160 -13.65 20.03 15.96
CA ALA A 160 -14.42 18.79 15.78
C ALA A 160 -14.85 18.20 17.15
N GLU A 161 -13.94 18.19 18.13
CA GLU A 161 -14.21 17.77 19.52
C GLU A 161 -15.35 18.60 20.16
N GLY A 162 -15.41 19.90 19.86
CA GLY A 162 -16.44 20.82 20.33
C GLY A 162 -17.77 20.72 19.57
N ASN A 163 -17.81 20.09 18.40
CA ASN A 163 -18.98 20.04 17.53
C ASN A 163 -19.92 18.87 17.89
N ALA A 164 -20.69 19.02 18.96
CA ALA A 164 -21.60 17.96 19.43
C ALA A 164 -22.60 17.48 18.38
N THR A 165 -23.13 18.38 17.53
CA THR A 165 -24.05 18.03 16.44
C THR A 165 -23.33 17.21 15.38
N GLY A 166 -22.20 17.69 14.86
CA GLY A 166 -21.42 16.99 13.84
C GLY A 166 -20.91 15.62 14.32
N LEU A 167 -20.54 15.50 15.60
CA LEU A 167 -20.15 14.20 16.18
C LEU A 167 -21.31 13.19 16.14
N LYS A 168 -22.54 13.63 16.42
CA LYS A 168 -23.73 12.77 16.28
C LYS A 168 -24.04 12.45 14.82
N GLU A 169 -23.84 13.41 13.92
CA GLU A 169 -24.06 13.19 12.48
C GLU A 169 -23.12 12.13 11.92
N VAL A 170 -21.85 12.10 12.35
CA VAL A 170 -20.85 11.16 11.81
C VAL A 170 -20.84 9.84 12.58
N PHE A 171 -20.89 9.87 13.91
CA PHE A 171 -20.67 8.70 14.77
C PHE A 171 -21.93 8.19 15.48
N GLY A 172 -23.08 8.86 15.32
CA GLY A 172 -24.34 8.45 15.91
C GLY A 172 -24.27 8.33 17.44
N ALA A 173 -24.70 7.19 17.99
CA ALA A 173 -24.67 6.96 19.45
C ALA A 173 -23.24 6.87 20.02
N LYS A 174 -22.21 6.67 19.19
CA LYS A 174 -20.79 6.66 19.58
C LYS A 174 -20.14 8.04 19.64
N ALA A 175 -20.89 9.13 19.47
CA ALA A 175 -20.39 10.51 19.52
C ALA A 175 -19.52 10.83 20.76
N GLY A 176 -19.86 10.30 21.95
CA GLY A 176 -19.07 10.50 23.16
C GLY A 176 -17.69 9.81 23.13
N ALA A 177 -17.62 8.61 22.54
CA ALA A 177 -16.36 7.90 22.34
C ALA A 177 -15.50 8.62 21.30
N ALA A 178 -16.09 9.05 20.19
CA ALA A 178 -15.39 9.84 19.17
C ALA A 178 -14.83 11.16 19.74
N LYS A 179 -15.59 11.87 20.58
CA LYS A 179 -15.10 13.06 21.28
C LYS A 179 -13.83 12.78 22.09
N THR A 180 -13.83 11.67 22.83
CA THR A 180 -12.68 11.25 23.66
C THR A 180 -11.46 10.98 22.79
N ILE A 181 -11.64 10.33 21.63
CA ILE A 181 -10.55 10.04 20.69
C ILE A 181 -10.01 11.33 20.07
N TYR A 182 -10.86 12.28 19.63
CA TYR A 182 -10.39 13.59 19.16
C TYR A 182 -9.56 14.32 20.23
N ALA A 183 -10.00 14.33 21.49
CA ALA A 183 -9.24 14.95 22.57
C ALA A 183 -7.85 14.34 22.73
N LYS A 184 -7.74 13.00 22.69
CA LYS A 184 -6.45 12.28 22.72
C LYS A 184 -5.61 12.54 21.47
N ALA A 185 -6.22 12.60 20.28
CA ALA A 185 -5.52 12.91 19.03
C ALA A 185 -4.88 14.31 19.06
N ARG A 186 -5.60 15.31 19.62
CA ARG A 186 -5.06 16.65 19.85
C ARG A 186 -3.82 16.64 20.75
N THR A 187 -3.85 15.84 21.82
CA THR A 187 -2.70 15.66 22.72
C THR A 187 -1.53 15.01 21.98
N SER A 188 -1.77 13.92 21.24
CA SER A 188 -0.74 13.25 20.43
C SER A 188 -0.08 14.19 19.43
N LEU A 189 -0.85 15.03 18.74
CA LEU A 189 -0.30 16.05 17.84
C LEU A 189 0.59 17.07 18.59
N GLY A 190 0.24 17.42 19.82
CA GLY A 190 1.06 18.30 20.66
C GLY A 190 2.39 17.67 21.07
N GLU A 191 2.37 16.39 21.42
CA GLU A 191 3.59 15.61 21.71
C GLU A 191 4.49 15.50 20.47
N VAL A 192 3.90 15.20 19.31
CA VAL A 192 4.59 15.13 18.02
C VAL A 192 5.25 16.48 17.68
N ALA A 193 4.55 17.59 17.89
CA ALA A 193 5.11 18.93 17.65
C ALA A 193 6.24 19.28 18.63
N ALA A 194 6.15 18.84 19.88
CA ALA A 194 7.14 19.13 20.92
C ALA A 194 8.48 18.43 20.69
N ASP A 195 8.47 17.22 20.12
CA ASP A 195 9.68 16.44 19.82
C ASP A 195 9.56 15.71 18.48
N MET A 196 9.53 16.48 17.40
CA MET A 196 9.37 15.97 16.03
C MET A 196 10.49 15.01 15.63
N ALA A 197 11.72 15.22 16.12
CA ALA A 197 12.84 14.36 15.79
C ALA A 197 12.68 12.94 16.37
N LYS A 198 12.00 12.82 17.52
CA LYS A 198 11.67 11.55 18.14
C LYS A 198 10.41 10.90 17.57
N HIS A 199 9.42 11.71 17.22
CA HIS A 199 8.07 11.22 16.90
C HIS A 199 7.76 11.17 15.41
N VAL A 200 8.58 11.77 14.55
CA VAL A 200 8.34 11.83 13.11
C VAL A 200 9.53 11.32 12.31
N SER A 201 9.29 10.35 11.43
CA SER A 201 10.21 9.99 10.36
C SER A 201 9.62 10.29 8.99
N THR A 202 10.49 10.39 7.99
CA THR A 202 10.12 10.56 6.59
C THR A 202 11.21 10.02 5.68
N ASP A 203 10.82 9.60 4.49
CA ASP A 203 11.75 9.15 3.47
C ASP A 203 11.97 10.21 2.38
N TYR A 204 13.14 10.85 2.41
CA TYR A 204 13.53 11.79 1.35
C TYR A 204 14.03 11.09 0.07
N ASN A 205 14.28 9.78 0.10
CA ASN A 205 14.65 8.97 -1.06
C ASN A 205 13.45 8.49 -1.88
N LEU A 206 12.22 8.72 -1.38
CA LEU A 206 10.98 8.29 -2.04
C LEU A 206 10.89 6.77 -2.18
N ASP A 207 11.53 6.03 -1.28
CA ASP A 207 11.42 4.57 -1.18
C ASP A 207 10.13 4.14 -0.51
N ASP A 208 9.39 5.04 0.15
CA ASP A 208 8.07 4.73 0.67
C ASP A 208 7.18 4.19 -0.45
N PRO A 209 6.77 2.92 -0.35
CA PRO A 209 5.91 2.28 -1.34
C PRO A 209 4.46 2.77 -1.21
N GLU A 210 4.18 3.63 -0.23
CA GLU A 210 2.92 4.30 0.03
C GLU A 210 2.54 5.23 -1.12
N VAL A 211 2.18 4.63 -2.24
CA VAL A 211 1.47 5.35 -3.27
C VAL A 211 0.10 5.67 -2.72
N PHE A 212 -0.26 6.94 -2.71
CA PHE A 212 -1.57 7.45 -2.30
C PHE A 212 -1.91 7.41 -0.80
N LEU A 213 -0.97 7.12 0.10
CA LEU A 213 -1.13 7.46 1.54
C LEU A 213 -0.40 8.76 1.85
N GLY A 214 -0.67 9.34 3.03
CA GLY A 214 0.10 10.46 3.54
C GLY A 214 1.20 10.05 4.54
N GLY A 215 1.14 8.82 5.05
CA GLY A 215 1.98 8.28 6.10
C GLY A 215 1.33 7.09 6.81
N TRP A 216 1.95 6.66 7.91
CA TRP A 216 1.43 5.68 8.85
C TRP A 216 1.78 6.07 10.30
N ALA A 217 1.06 5.52 11.28
CA ALA A 217 1.36 5.72 12.69
C ALA A 217 1.32 4.44 13.53
N SER A 218 2.18 4.37 14.53
CA SER A 218 2.25 3.29 15.51
C SER A 218 1.91 3.80 16.90
N HIS A 219 0.76 3.36 17.43
CA HIS A 219 0.31 3.69 18.77
C HIS A 219 1.34 3.33 19.85
N GLY A 220 1.85 2.09 19.81
CA GLY A 220 2.78 1.57 20.83
C GLY A 220 4.13 2.27 20.83
N ALA A 221 4.63 2.64 19.64
CA ALA A 221 5.89 3.38 19.50
C ALA A 221 5.73 4.90 19.71
N ARG A 222 4.48 5.41 19.75
CA ARG A 222 4.18 6.85 19.72
C ARG A 222 4.87 7.55 18.53
N HIS A 223 4.85 6.90 17.37
CA HIS A 223 5.62 7.31 16.19
C HIS A 223 4.71 7.51 14.98
N MET A 224 5.00 8.52 14.18
CA MET A 224 4.36 8.81 12.90
C MET A 224 5.42 8.83 11.82
N HIS A 225 5.22 8.07 10.75
CA HIS A 225 6.00 8.22 9.54
C HIS A 225 5.16 8.97 8.53
N LEU A 226 5.74 9.99 7.89
CA LEU A 226 5.03 10.86 6.96
C LEU A 226 5.74 10.86 5.60
N LEU A 227 4.96 10.80 4.52
CA LEU A 227 5.50 11.02 3.20
C LEU A 227 6.14 12.40 3.08
N VAL A 228 7.20 12.49 2.28
CA VAL A 228 7.93 13.75 2.10
C VAL A 228 7.05 14.91 1.63
N GLY A 229 5.99 14.62 0.86
CA GLY A 229 5.02 15.63 0.41
C GLY A 229 4.21 16.25 1.55
N VAL A 230 3.89 15.44 2.57
CA VAL A 230 3.21 15.86 3.80
C VAL A 230 4.17 16.64 4.68
N VAL A 231 5.40 16.15 4.86
CA VAL A 231 6.45 16.87 5.62
C VAL A 231 6.76 18.23 5.02
N LYS A 232 6.82 18.31 3.68
CA LYS A 232 7.02 19.58 2.94
C LYS A 232 5.77 20.45 2.86
N VAL A 233 4.62 19.93 3.29
CA VAL A 233 3.31 20.61 3.23
C VAL A 233 2.96 21.05 1.81
N VAL A 234 3.17 20.16 0.83
CA VAL A 234 2.92 20.45 -0.60
C VAL A 234 1.44 20.72 -0.87
N ASP A 235 0.56 19.97 -0.20
CA ASP A 235 -0.88 20.25 -0.12
C ASP A 235 -1.25 20.56 1.34
N PRO A 236 -1.46 21.83 1.71
CA PRO A 236 -1.78 22.21 3.08
C PRO A 236 -3.06 21.59 3.63
N LYS A 237 -4.09 21.35 2.80
CA LYS A 237 -5.35 20.76 3.27
C LYS A 237 -5.19 19.26 3.44
N GLY A 238 -4.63 18.58 2.43
CA GLY A 238 -4.30 17.15 2.50
C GLY A 238 -3.39 16.82 3.68
N THR A 239 -2.34 17.63 3.90
CA THR A 239 -1.42 17.48 5.04
C THR A 239 -2.14 17.50 6.37
N LYS A 240 -3.06 18.45 6.58
CA LYS A 240 -3.85 18.53 7.83
C LYS A 240 -4.75 17.31 8.00
N SER A 241 -5.41 16.85 6.94
CA SER A 241 -6.21 15.62 6.99
C SER A 241 -5.38 14.39 7.35
N THR A 242 -4.20 14.23 6.73
CA THR A 242 -3.26 13.14 7.06
C THR A 242 -2.82 13.21 8.52
N LEU A 243 -2.38 14.38 9.01
CA LEU A 243 -1.95 14.53 10.40
C LEU A 243 -3.05 14.14 11.40
N ILE A 244 -4.31 14.46 11.09
CA ILE A 244 -5.46 14.11 11.92
C ILE A 244 -5.73 12.60 11.88
N HIS A 245 -5.66 11.99 10.70
CA HIS A 245 -5.79 10.55 10.50
C HIS A 245 -4.74 9.80 11.35
N GLU A 246 -3.46 10.13 11.16
CA GLU A 246 -2.38 9.47 11.89
C GLU A 246 -2.45 9.72 13.40
N ALA A 247 -2.89 10.92 13.81
CA ALA A 247 -3.10 11.22 15.22
C ALA A 247 -4.24 10.40 15.85
N ALA A 248 -5.23 9.96 15.06
CA ALA A 248 -6.30 9.08 15.55
C ALA A 248 -5.75 7.67 15.86
N HIS A 249 -4.86 7.13 15.04
CA HIS A 249 -4.13 5.88 15.37
C HIS A 249 -3.28 6.04 16.64
N LEU A 250 -2.60 7.18 16.80
CA LEU A 250 -1.87 7.46 18.04
C LEU A 250 -2.81 7.60 19.24
N ALA A 251 -4.02 8.11 19.06
CA ALA A 251 -4.95 8.40 20.16
C ALA A 251 -5.46 7.14 20.88
N ASP A 252 -5.71 6.06 20.15
CA ASP A 252 -6.32 4.86 20.73
C ASP A 252 -5.92 3.59 19.96
N PRO A 253 -5.46 2.51 20.63
CA PRO A 253 -5.01 1.30 19.94
C PRO A 253 -6.14 0.53 19.25
N SER A 254 -7.40 0.87 19.53
CA SER A 254 -8.57 0.32 18.82
C SER A 254 -8.90 1.05 17.51
N VAL A 255 -8.25 2.19 17.24
CA VAL A 255 -8.42 2.92 15.97
C VAL A 255 -7.51 2.34 14.89
N ASP A 256 -8.14 1.94 13.80
CA ASP A 256 -7.58 1.19 12.70
C ASP A 256 -8.07 1.76 11.35
N ASP A 257 -7.59 1.22 10.24
CA ASP A 257 -8.08 1.43 8.89
C ASP A 257 -9.15 0.41 8.55
N HIS A 258 -10.41 0.83 8.65
CA HIS A 258 -11.61 0.06 8.28
C HIS A 258 -12.24 0.54 6.96
N GLY A 259 -11.48 1.29 6.17
CA GLY A 259 -11.88 1.85 4.89
C GLY A 259 -11.49 3.32 4.80
N TYR A 260 -10.83 3.70 3.70
CA TYR A 260 -10.38 5.07 3.50
C TYR A 260 -11.51 6.02 3.12
N TYR A 261 -11.29 7.30 3.39
CA TYR A 261 -12.21 8.36 3.03
C TYR A 261 -12.64 8.30 1.56
N GLY A 262 -13.96 8.28 1.30
CA GLY A 262 -14.49 8.20 -0.06
C GLY A 262 -14.64 6.78 -0.62
N SER A 263 -14.26 5.73 0.12
CA SER A 263 -14.48 4.34 -0.31
C SER A 263 -15.98 4.01 -0.37
N PRO A 264 -16.41 3.06 -1.24
CA PRO A 264 -17.81 2.63 -1.32
C PRO A 264 -18.38 2.24 0.06
N GLY A 265 -19.50 2.86 0.43
CA GLY A 265 -20.21 2.59 1.69
C GLY A 265 -19.56 3.18 2.95
N PHE A 266 -18.58 4.08 2.84
CA PHE A 266 -17.89 4.71 3.97
C PHE A 266 -18.85 5.39 4.98
N GLU A 267 -19.83 6.14 4.48
CA GLU A 267 -20.87 6.80 5.28
C GLU A 267 -21.87 5.82 5.90
N ALA A 268 -22.01 4.65 5.29
CA ALA A 268 -22.98 3.62 5.64
C ALA A 268 -22.44 2.58 6.64
N LEU A 269 -21.18 2.68 7.07
CA LEU A 269 -20.61 1.78 8.08
C LEU A 269 -21.39 1.85 9.40
N ASP A 270 -21.35 0.79 10.19
CA ASP A 270 -21.92 0.81 11.53
C ASP A 270 -21.10 1.73 12.46
N GLU A 271 -21.73 2.20 13.53
CA GLU A 271 -21.13 3.18 14.43
C GLU A 271 -19.88 2.66 15.17
N THR A 272 -19.81 1.34 15.41
CA THR A 272 -18.64 0.73 16.07
C THR A 272 -17.44 0.76 15.12
N THR A 273 -17.66 0.39 13.86
CA THR A 273 -16.63 0.51 12.83
C THR A 273 -16.21 1.96 12.63
N LYS A 274 -17.15 2.91 12.60
CA LYS A 274 -16.86 4.35 12.44
C LYS A 274 -15.95 4.88 13.54
N VAL A 275 -16.24 4.60 14.81
CA VAL A 275 -15.41 5.10 15.93
C VAL A 275 -14.06 4.40 16.01
N GLY A 276 -13.95 3.20 15.46
CA GLY A 276 -12.69 2.47 15.28
C GLY A 276 -11.94 2.81 13.99
N ASN A 277 -12.42 3.73 13.14
CA ASN A 277 -11.79 4.01 11.85
C ASN A 277 -11.12 5.39 11.82
N ALA A 278 -9.82 5.45 11.56
CA ALA A 278 -9.07 6.71 11.52
C ALA A 278 -9.65 7.70 10.49
N ALA A 279 -10.05 7.21 9.32
CA ALA A 279 -10.60 8.06 8.26
C ALA A 279 -11.93 8.76 8.63
N HIS A 280 -12.73 8.22 9.57
CA HIS A 280 -13.94 8.92 10.03
C HIS A 280 -13.62 10.14 10.90
N PHE A 281 -12.45 10.18 11.55
CA PHE A 281 -11.97 11.36 12.27
C PHE A 281 -11.51 12.49 11.32
N GLU A 282 -11.38 12.22 10.04
CA GLU A 282 -11.09 13.27 9.05
C GLU A 282 -12.34 14.05 8.64
N GLU A 283 -13.56 13.50 8.78
CA GLU A 283 -14.77 14.05 8.16
C GLU A 283 -15.12 15.46 8.66
N LEU A 284 -15.21 15.66 9.98
CA LEU A 284 -15.54 16.99 10.53
C LEU A 284 -14.46 18.03 10.22
N PRO A 285 -13.15 17.73 10.39
CA PRO A 285 -12.08 18.61 9.89
C PRO A 285 -12.16 18.91 8.38
N ARG A 286 -12.50 17.91 7.55
CA ARG A 286 -12.67 18.10 6.10
C ARG A 286 -13.86 19.01 5.76
N ARG A 287 -14.92 19.01 6.56
CA ARG A 287 -16.03 19.98 6.42
C ARG A 287 -15.54 21.41 6.67
N GLU A 288 -14.79 21.63 7.75
CA GLU A 288 -14.18 22.93 8.07
C GLU A 288 -13.21 23.40 6.97
N LEU A 289 -12.48 22.47 6.36
CA LEU A 289 -11.56 22.76 5.25
C LEU A 289 -12.26 22.91 3.89
N ALA A 290 -13.58 22.73 3.80
CA ALA A 290 -14.35 22.69 2.57
C ALA A 290 -13.81 21.66 1.54
N THR A 291 -13.39 20.49 2.03
CA THR A 291 -12.88 19.36 1.23
C THR A 291 -13.67 18.08 1.48
N SER A 292 -14.76 18.14 2.25
CA SER A 292 -15.59 16.97 2.53
C SER A 292 -16.42 16.58 1.29
N SER A 293 -16.38 15.29 0.94
CA SER A 293 -17.27 14.68 -0.06
C SER A 293 -18.69 14.44 0.48
N TYR A 294 -18.89 14.65 1.78
CA TYR A 294 -20.10 14.35 2.53
C TYR A 294 -20.63 15.56 3.32
N ALA A 295 -20.30 16.78 2.87
CA ALA A 295 -20.77 18.00 3.49
C ALA A 295 -22.30 18.00 3.63
N GLY A 296 -22.79 18.25 4.86
CA GLY A 296 -24.22 18.29 5.19
C GLY A 296 -24.91 16.93 5.31
N LEU A 297 -24.18 15.81 5.27
CA LEU A 297 -24.76 14.48 5.41
C LEU A 297 -24.68 13.95 6.84
N THR A 298 -25.73 13.26 7.26
CA THR A 298 -25.75 12.39 8.44
C THR A 298 -25.43 10.96 8.01
N PHE A 299 -24.46 10.35 8.67
CA PHE A 299 -23.96 9.01 8.37
C PHE A 299 -24.84 7.96 9.04
N THR A 300 -25.83 7.46 8.30
CA THR A 300 -26.76 6.43 8.80
C THR A 300 -26.26 5.03 8.40
N PRO A 301 -26.14 4.08 9.35
CA PRO A 301 -25.73 2.71 9.04
C PRO A 301 -26.61 2.06 7.96
N GLY A 302 -25.97 1.40 6.98
CA GLY A 302 -26.64 0.72 5.86
C GLY A 302 -27.22 1.64 4.78
N VAL A 303 -27.05 2.96 4.90
CA VAL A 303 -27.62 3.95 3.99
C VAL A 303 -26.51 4.72 3.28
N ALA A 304 -26.52 4.66 1.96
CA ALA A 304 -25.58 5.38 1.10
C ALA A 304 -25.91 6.87 1.01
N LYS A 305 -24.96 7.64 0.46
CA LYS A 305 -25.15 9.03 0.06
C LYS A 305 -26.38 9.16 -0.84
N GLY A 306 -27.36 9.96 -0.41
CA GLY A 306 -28.64 10.15 -1.10
C GLY A 306 -29.82 9.43 -0.43
N GLY A 307 -29.60 8.67 0.65
CA GLY A 307 -30.67 8.07 1.44
C GLY A 307 -31.12 6.68 0.97
N ALA A 308 -30.50 6.15 -0.08
CA ALA A 308 -30.78 4.80 -0.57
C ALA A 308 -30.10 3.74 0.32
N ALA A 309 -30.74 2.58 0.45
CA ALA A 309 -30.09 1.41 1.04
C ALA A 309 -28.90 0.97 0.19
N LEU A 310 -27.84 0.46 0.82
CA LEU A 310 -26.71 -0.13 0.10
C LEU A 310 -27.20 -1.25 -0.82
N THR A 311 -26.73 -1.25 -2.07
CA THR A 311 -27.05 -2.34 -2.99
C THR A 311 -26.16 -3.56 -2.71
N TRP A 312 -26.50 -4.68 -3.36
CA TRP A 312 -25.63 -5.85 -3.37
C TRP A 312 -24.28 -5.52 -4.03
N GLU A 313 -24.29 -4.78 -5.14
CA GLU A 313 -23.08 -4.37 -5.86
C GLU A 313 -22.16 -3.51 -4.97
N ASP A 314 -22.73 -2.59 -4.17
CA ASP A 314 -21.96 -1.79 -3.20
C ASP A 314 -21.27 -2.70 -2.17
N THR A 315 -21.97 -3.73 -1.70
CA THR A 315 -21.44 -4.71 -0.75
C THR A 315 -20.26 -5.47 -1.34
N ILE A 316 -20.36 -5.94 -2.59
CA ILE A 316 -19.28 -6.66 -3.28
C ILE A 316 -18.07 -5.76 -3.53
N ARG A 317 -18.29 -4.52 -4.01
CA ARG A 317 -17.21 -3.53 -4.21
C ARG A 317 -16.46 -3.26 -2.92
N ARG A 318 -17.17 -3.09 -1.81
CA ARG A 318 -16.56 -2.87 -0.50
C ARG A 318 -15.71 -4.06 -0.05
N ARG A 319 -16.24 -5.29 -0.16
CA ARG A 319 -15.50 -6.51 0.23
C ARG A 319 -14.21 -6.67 -0.58
N ALA A 320 -14.28 -6.50 -1.90
CA ALA A 320 -13.09 -6.58 -2.76
C ALA A 320 -12.08 -5.46 -2.45
N SER A 321 -12.57 -4.23 -2.23
CA SER A 321 -11.73 -3.09 -1.84
C SER A 321 -10.99 -3.37 -0.53
N GLU A 322 -11.66 -3.91 0.48
CA GLU A 322 -11.03 -4.27 1.76
C GLU A 322 -10.03 -5.43 1.63
N HIS A 323 -10.34 -6.44 0.82
CA HIS A 323 -9.39 -7.55 0.56
C HIS A 323 -8.11 -7.04 -0.10
N LEU A 324 -8.25 -6.24 -1.16
CA LEU A 324 -7.11 -5.68 -1.88
C LEU A 324 -6.35 -4.62 -1.08
N ARG A 325 -7.03 -3.87 -0.20
CA ARG A 325 -6.38 -2.98 0.76
C ARG A 325 -5.46 -3.77 1.69
N LYS A 326 -5.97 -4.82 2.35
CA LYS A 326 -5.16 -5.66 3.24
C LYS A 326 -3.99 -6.31 2.52
N ALA A 327 -4.19 -6.76 1.27
CA ALA A 327 -3.13 -7.30 0.45
C ALA A 327 -2.04 -6.26 0.15
N TRP A 328 -2.45 -5.02 -0.16
CA TRP A 328 -1.53 -3.91 -0.40
C TRP A 328 -0.76 -3.51 0.86
N ASP A 329 -1.44 -3.33 2.00
CA ASP A 329 -0.81 -2.99 3.27
C ASP A 329 0.24 -4.04 3.65
N ALA A 330 -0.10 -5.33 3.54
CA ALA A 330 0.86 -6.41 3.79
C ALA A 330 2.03 -6.40 2.79
N ALA A 331 1.82 -5.99 1.53
CA ALA A 331 2.91 -5.88 0.56
C ALA A 331 3.85 -4.72 0.89
N VAL A 332 3.31 -3.61 1.41
CA VAL A 332 4.08 -2.49 1.97
C VAL A 332 4.89 -2.95 3.18
N ASP A 333 4.27 -3.66 4.13
CA ASP A 333 4.97 -4.23 5.30
C ASP A 333 6.13 -5.13 4.88
N VAL A 334 5.91 -6.04 3.92
CA VAL A 334 6.99 -6.89 3.38
C VAL A 334 8.13 -6.06 2.80
N HIS A 335 7.81 -5.04 2.00
CA HIS A 335 8.83 -4.19 1.41
C HIS A 335 9.64 -3.46 2.48
N MET A 336 8.97 -2.80 3.43
CA MET A 336 9.62 -2.07 4.52
C MET A 336 10.49 -2.99 5.37
N TRP A 337 9.99 -4.18 5.70
CA TRP A 337 10.73 -5.18 6.45
C TRP A 337 11.99 -5.65 5.72
N LEU A 338 11.88 -6.05 4.45
CA LEU A 338 13.04 -6.50 3.66
C LEU A 338 14.04 -5.36 3.39
N ARG A 339 13.55 -4.13 3.22
CA ARG A 339 14.37 -2.90 3.16
C ARG A 339 15.18 -2.73 4.45
N GLY A 340 14.54 -2.85 5.61
CA GLY A 340 15.20 -2.79 6.92
C GLY A 340 16.25 -3.88 7.10
N VAL A 341 15.94 -5.13 6.73
CA VAL A 341 16.92 -6.24 6.77
C VAL A 341 18.14 -5.95 5.88
N ARG A 342 17.94 -5.40 4.68
CA ARG A 342 19.06 -4.98 3.81
C ARG A 342 19.86 -3.85 4.43
N ARG A 343 19.19 -2.84 5.02
CA ARG A 343 19.84 -1.71 5.69
C ARG A 343 20.73 -2.18 6.85
N ALA A 344 20.22 -3.07 7.70
CA ALA A 344 20.99 -3.67 8.79
C ALA A 344 22.23 -4.41 8.26
N ALA A 345 22.08 -5.21 7.20
CA ALA A 345 23.18 -5.95 6.59
C ALA A 345 24.27 -5.02 6.01
N LEU A 346 23.90 -3.89 5.39
CA LEU A 346 24.86 -2.87 4.94
C LEU A 346 25.59 -2.19 6.11
N GLY A 347 24.96 -2.12 7.28
CA GLY A 347 25.58 -1.70 8.54
C GLY A 347 26.42 -2.78 9.22
N GLY A 348 26.53 -3.98 8.64
CA GLY A 348 27.27 -5.11 9.19
C GLY A 348 26.47 -6.02 10.12
N ASP A 349 25.19 -5.75 10.36
CA ASP A 349 24.31 -6.59 11.17
C ASP A 349 23.48 -7.55 10.31
N ARG A 350 23.79 -8.84 10.38
CA ARG A 350 23.04 -9.90 9.68
C ARG A 350 22.02 -10.59 10.56
N THR A 351 21.87 -10.17 11.82
CA THR A 351 20.94 -10.78 12.78
C THR A 351 19.51 -10.79 12.26
N PRO A 352 18.94 -9.70 11.69
CA PRO A 352 17.58 -9.72 11.17
C PRO A 352 17.36 -10.76 10.07
N PHE A 353 18.34 -10.93 9.17
CA PHE A 353 18.27 -11.93 8.11
C PHE A 353 18.29 -13.35 8.67
N THR A 354 19.20 -13.64 9.60
CA THR A 354 19.36 -14.99 10.17
C THR A 354 18.14 -15.40 10.98
N THR A 355 17.60 -14.49 11.79
CA THR A 355 16.41 -14.74 12.62
C THR A 355 15.19 -15.09 11.77
N GLU A 356 14.97 -14.36 10.68
CA GLU A 356 13.75 -14.49 9.87
C GLU A 356 13.97 -15.27 8.56
N ARG A 357 15.08 -16.01 8.45
CA ARG A 357 15.52 -16.63 7.19
C ARG A 357 14.43 -17.46 6.52
N ALA A 358 13.68 -18.26 7.28
CA ALA A 358 12.63 -19.10 6.72
C ALA A 358 11.51 -18.28 6.05
N LEU A 359 11.08 -17.18 6.70
CA LEU A 359 10.06 -16.28 6.16
C LEU A 359 10.59 -15.52 4.94
N ILE A 360 11.82 -15.02 4.99
CA ILE A 360 12.47 -14.34 3.86
C ILE A 360 12.50 -15.26 2.63
N MET A 361 12.83 -16.55 2.80
CA MET A 361 12.85 -17.51 1.69
C MET A 361 11.45 -17.80 1.13
N THR A 362 10.42 -17.83 1.99
CA THR A 362 9.03 -18.00 1.57
C THR A 362 8.56 -16.79 0.75
N VAL A 363 8.75 -15.58 1.29
CA VAL A 363 8.43 -14.32 0.60
C VAL A 363 9.17 -14.20 -0.72
N SER A 364 10.46 -14.56 -0.73
CA SER A 364 11.27 -14.52 -1.93
C SER A 364 10.71 -15.40 -3.05
N ARG A 365 10.15 -16.57 -2.75
CA ARG A 365 9.49 -17.42 -3.75
C ARG A 365 8.14 -16.88 -4.20
N LEU A 366 7.35 -16.36 -3.26
CA LEU A 366 6.01 -15.83 -3.55
C LEU A 366 6.07 -14.58 -4.43
N MET A 367 7.05 -13.70 -4.19
CA MET A 367 7.20 -12.42 -4.88
C MET A 367 8.21 -12.44 -6.04
N ASP A 368 8.67 -13.64 -6.47
CA ASP A 368 9.70 -13.79 -7.53
C ASP A 368 11.00 -13.00 -7.27
N LEU A 369 11.38 -12.85 -5.99
CA LEU A 369 12.66 -12.25 -5.61
C LEU A 369 13.82 -13.23 -5.86
N THR A 370 15.04 -12.73 -5.85
CA THR A 370 16.26 -13.49 -6.18
C THR A 370 16.88 -14.20 -4.97
N VAL A 371 16.56 -13.77 -3.74
CA VAL A 371 17.19 -14.26 -2.50
C VAL A 371 17.19 -15.79 -2.38
N HIS A 372 16.07 -16.46 -2.67
CA HIS A 372 15.96 -17.93 -2.59
C HIS A 372 16.73 -18.68 -3.68
N GLN A 373 17.24 -17.98 -4.70
CA GLN A 373 17.99 -18.54 -5.83
C GLN A 373 19.48 -18.28 -5.73
N GLN A 374 19.92 -17.50 -4.73
CA GLN A 374 21.34 -17.25 -4.49
C GLN A 374 22.01 -18.54 -4.00
N THR A 375 23.07 -18.96 -4.69
CA THR A 375 23.85 -20.16 -4.33
C THR A 375 25.16 -19.85 -3.61
N GLY A 376 25.35 -18.58 -3.22
CA GLY A 376 26.46 -18.14 -2.36
C GLY A 376 26.35 -18.69 -0.93
N PRO A 377 27.46 -18.69 -0.15
CA PRO A 377 27.48 -19.24 1.19
C PRO A 377 26.55 -18.51 2.16
N VAL A 378 26.27 -17.22 1.91
CA VAL A 378 25.30 -16.44 2.70
C VAL A 378 24.43 -15.61 1.76
N PRO A 379 23.17 -16.01 1.53
CA PRO A 379 22.23 -15.20 0.77
C PRO A 379 22.01 -13.82 1.42
N GLU A 380 21.66 -12.84 0.60
CA GLU A 380 21.39 -11.47 1.01
C GLU A 380 20.23 -10.87 0.21
N ILE A 381 19.62 -9.83 0.75
CA ILE A 381 18.61 -9.06 0.04
C ILE A 381 19.34 -8.03 -0.82
N SER A 382 19.27 -8.18 -2.14
CA SER A 382 19.90 -7.30 -3.13
C SER A 382 19.05 -6.03 -3.40
N ALA A 383 19.59 -5.05 -4.11
CA ALA A 383 18.79 -3.89 -4.57
C ALA A 383 17.71 -4.31 -5.58
N VAL A 384 17.98 -5.39 -6.35
CA VAL A 384 16.99 -5.99 -7.25
C VAL A 384 15.79 -6.49 -6.44
N ASP A 385 16.02 -7.14 -5.30
CA ASP A 385 14.94 -7.62 -4.43
C ASP A 385 14.13 -6.46 -3.81
N VAL A 386 14.81 -5.40 -3.37
CA VAL A 386 14.12 -4.21 -2.82
C VAL A 386 13.25 -3.52 -3.87
N THR A 387 13.75 -3.33 -5.09
CA THR A 387 12.97 -2.70 -6.17
C THR A 387 11.84 -3.59 -6.68
N LEU A 388 12.01 -4.92 -6.68
CA LEU A 388 10.92 -5.86 -6.98
C LEU A 388 9.81 -5.83 -5.93
N THR A 389 10.15 -5.84 -4.64
CA THR A 389 9.15 -5.76 -3.55
C THR A 389 8.42 -4.43 -3.56
N GLU A 390 9.14 -3.32 -3.75
CA GLU A 390 8.57 -1.99 -3.90
C GLU A 390 7.56 -1.96 -5.06
N SER A 391 7.98 -2.46 -6.23
CA SER A 391 7.13 -2.46 -7.41
C SER A 391 5.94 -3.42 -7.29
N ILE A 392 6.00 -4.46 -6.47
CA ILE A 392 4.83 -5.29 -6.16
C ILE A 392 3.84 -4.53 -5.27
N ALA A 393 4.30 -3.88 -4.20
CA ALA A 393 3.44 -3.07 -3.33
C ALA A 393 2.73 -1.97 -4.15
N ARG A 394 3.49 -1.26 -4.99
CA ARG A 394 2.98 -0.25 -5.93
C ARG A 394 1.94 -0.82 -6.91
N ALA A 395 2.19 -2.00 -7.47
CA ALA A 395 1.27 -2.65 -8.40
C ALA A 395 -0.03 -3.13 -7.73
N MET A 396 0.03 -3.58 -6.48
CA MET A 396 -1.16 -4.02 -5.73
C MET A 396 -2.19 -2.90 -5.58
N GLN A 397 -1.71 -1.68 -5.36
CA GLN A 397 -2.56 -0.50 -5.30
C GLN A 397 -3.20 -0.16 -6.66
N LEU A 398 -2.50 -0.37 -7.77
CA LEU A 398 -3.09 -0.24 -9.11
C LEU A 398 -4.18 -1.30 -9.36
N ILE A 399 -3.92 -2.55 -8.95
CA ILE A 399 -4.91 -3.65 -8.99
C ILE A 399 -6.19 -3.27 -8.23
N LYS A 400 -6.04 -2.71 -7.01
CA LYS A 400 -7.16 -2.18 -6.21
C LYS A 400 -7.96 -1.12 -6.96
N GLN A 401 -7.30 -0.17 -7.62
CA GLN A 401 -7.97 0.87 -8.39
C GLN A 401 -8.72 0.34 -9.60
N ILE A 402 -8.17 -0.68 -10.28
CA ILE A 402 -8.80 -1.32 -11.43
C ILE A 402 -10.04 -2.09 -10.97
N ALA A 403 -9.92 -2.95 -9.96
CA ALA A 403 -11.05 -3.67 -9.37
C ALA A 403 -12.17 -2.72 -8.90
N GLY A 404 -11.82 -1.55 -8.36
CA GLY A 404 -12.79 -0.54 -7.96
C GLY A 404 -13.63 0.05 -9.09
N ARG A 405 -13.20 -0.08 -10.36
CA ARG A 405 -13.91 0.42 -11.56
C ARG A 405 -14.77 -0.67 -12.23
N GLU A 406 -14.45 -1.93 -11.99
CA GLU A 406 -15.15 -3.07 -12.57
C GLU A 406 -16.56 -3.21 -12.00
N THR A 407 -17.52 -3.65 -12.81
CA THR A 407 -18.90 -3.87 -12.35
C THR A 407 -19.08 -5.28 -11.82
N PRO A 408 -19.45 -5.47 -10.54
CA PRO A 408 -19.75 -6.79 -9.99
C PRO A 408 -20.78 -7.51 -10.86
N GLN A 409 -20.47 -8.71 -11.30
CA GLN A 409 -21.40 -9.56 -12.03
C GLN A 409 -22.09 -10.50 -11.04
N ARG A 410 -23.42 -10.56 -11.07
CA ARG A 410 -24.16 -11.57 -10.31
C ARG A 410 -23.90 -12.93 -10.93
N PRO A 411 -23.26 -13.85 -10.20
CA PRO A 411 -23.02 -15.18 -10.73
C PRO A 411 -24.33 -15.96 -10.84
N MET A 412 -24.51 -16.68 -11.96
CA MET A 412 -25.66 -17.57 -12.17
C MET A 412 -25.30 -18.97 -11.67
N GLY A 413 -25.99 -19.47 -10.66
CA GLY A 413 -25.81 -20.87 -10.24
C GLY A 413 -26.58 -21.23 -8.97
N PRO A 414 -26.72 -22.54 -8.68
CA PRO A 414 -27.11 -22.97 -7.35
C PRO A 414 -25.93 -22.77 -6.40
N PHE A 415 -26.09 -21.89 -5.41
CA PHE A 415 -25.18 -21.74 -4.29
C PHE A 415 -25.59 -22.70 -3.17
N LEU A 416 -24.62 -23.42 -2.59
CA LEU A 416 -24.90 -24.43 -1.56
C LEU A 416 -25.20 -23.77 -0.21
N HIS A 417 -24.58 -22.63 0.07
CA HIS A 417 -24.74 -21.91 1.32
C HIS A 417 -25.07 -20.42 1.11
N PRO A 418 -25.86 -19.81 2.03
CA PRO A 418 -26.04 -18.35 2.04
C PRO A 418 -24.70 -17.63 2.13
N GLY A 419 -24.46 -16.68 1.22
CA GLY A 419 -23.23 -15.89 1.18
C GLY A 419 -22.15 -16.42 0.21
N ASP A 420 -22.29 -17.63 -0.32
CA ASP A 420 -21.36 -18.16 -1.34
C ASP A 420 -21.39 -17.30 -2.62
N GLU A 421 -22.56 -16.77 -2.99
CA GLU A 421 -22.73 -15.82 -4.10
C GLU A 421 -21.83 -14.61 -3.92
N ASP A 422 -21.83 -14.02 -2.73
CA ASP A 422 -21.05 -12.82 -2.44
C ASP A 422 -19.55 -13.11 -2.44
N VAL A 423 -19.13 -14.26 -1.89
CA VAL A 423 -17.73 -14.69 -1.87
C VAL A 423 -17.24 -14.88 -3.31
N PHE A 424 -18.02 -15.59 -4.13
CA PHE A 424 -17.71 -15.81 -5.54
C PHE A 424 -17.61 -14.47 -6.30
N ALA A 425 -18.61 -13.60 -6.18
CA ALA A 425 -18.61 -12.30 -6.86
C ALA A 425 -17.44 -11.42 -6.41
N THR A 426 -17.06 -11.46 -5.14
CA THR A 426 -15.88 -10.77 -4.61
C THR A 426 -14.59 -11.31 -5.24
N HIS A 427 -14.46 -12.64 -5.37
CA HIS A 427 -13.30 -13.26 -6.02
C HIS A 427 -13.17 -12.86 -7.49
N VAL A 428 -14.27 -12.92 -8.25
CA VAL A 428 -14.28 -12.51 -9.66
C VAL A 428 -13.84 -11.06 -9.81
N LEU A 429 -14.28 -10.17 -8.92
CA LEU A 429 -13.89 -8.76 -8.96
C LEU A 429 -12.39 -8.54 -8.68
N ILE A 430 -11.82 -9.31 -7.75
CA ILE A 430 -10.38 -9.29 -7.45
C ILE A 430 -9.57 -9.82 -8.65
N GLU A 431 -10.00 -10.94 -9.23
CA GLU A 431 -9.37 -11.53 -10.42
C GLU A 431 -9.42 -10.58 -11.63
N ALA A 432 -10.55 -9.87 -11.80
CA ALA A 432 -10.67 -8.83 -12.81
C ALA A 432 -9.66 -7.69 -12.59
N GLY A 433 -9.43 -7.27 -11.34
CA GLY A 433 -8.39 -6.31 -11.00
C GLY A 433 -6.97 -6.77 -11.37
N ILE A 434 -6.63 -8.01 -11.00
CA ILE A 434 -5.32 -8.62 -11.30
C ILE A 434 -5.12 -8.76 -12.81
N SER A 435 -6.14 -9.26 -13.50
CA SER A 435 -6.12 -9.46 -14.96
C SER A 435 -6.05 -8.12 -15.69
N GLY A 436 -6.85 -7.14 -15.29
CA GLY A 436 -6.86 -5.80 -15.88
C GLY A 436 -5.55 -5.04 -15.71
N TYR A 437 -4.78 -5.33 -14.65
CA TYR A 437 -3.40 -4.82 -14.51
C TYR A 437 -2.42 -5.48 -15.51
N GLY A 438 -2.76 -6.66 -16.02
CA GLY A 438 -1.91 -7.48 -16.89
C GLY A 438 -0.98 -8.40 -16.11
N GLN A 439 -1.48 -8.96 -15.00
CA GLN A 439 -0.82 -9.91 -14.09
C GLN A 439 0.40 -9.34 -13.35
N LEU A 440 0.45 -9.56 -12.04
CA LEU A 440 1.46 -9.02 -11.14
C LEU A 440 2.82 -9.71 -11.36
N LEU A 441 2.83 -11.04 -11.41
CA LEU A 441 3.99 -11.92 -11.59
C LEU A 441 4.00 -12.56 -12.99
N GLY A 442 3.02 -12.25 -13.84
CA GLY A 442 2.84 -12.86 -15.15
C GLY A 442 2.20 -14.25 -15.10
N ASN A 443 1.52 -14.59 -13.99
CA ASN A 443 0.76 -15.82 -13.86
C ASN A 443 -0.44 -15.61 -12.93
N ALA A 444 -1.65 -15.75 -13.45
CA ALA A 444 -2.88 -15.45 -12.71
C ALA A 444 -3.04 -16.26 -11.41
N THR A 445 -2.73 -17.55 -11.43
CA THR A 445 -2.82 -18.41 -10.23
C THR A 445 -1.84 -17.95 -9.17
N ARG A 446 -0.58 -17.70 -9.54
CA ARG A 446 0.44 -17.21 -8.59
C ARG A 446 0.12 -15.83 -8.05
N ASP A 447 -0.45 -14.95 -8.88
CA ASP A 447 -0.88 -13.63 -8.44
C ASP A 447 -1.97 -13.74 -7.38
N ARG A 448 -2.93 -14.65 -7.59
CA ARG A 448 -3.98 -14.92 -6.61
C ARG A 448 -3.42 -15.50 -5.32
N ASP A 449 -2.51 -16.48 -5.42
CA ASP A 449 -1.84 -17.07 -4.26
C ASP A 449 -1.08 -16.01 -3.45
N LEU A 450 -0.39 -15.09 -4.13
CA LEU A 450 0.30 -13.98 -3.47
C LEU A 450 -0.68 -13.03 -2.78
N VAL A 451 -1.76 -12.62 -3.45
CA VAL A 451 -2.79 -11.74 -2.87
C VAL A 451 -3.38 -12.38 -1.62
N ASP A 452 -3.77 -13.64 -1.68
CA ASP A 452 -4.40 -14.32 -0.55
C ASP A 452 -3.40 -14.57 0.59
N TRP A 453 -2.14 -14.89 0.27
CA TRP A 453 -1.08 -14.97 1.26
C TRP A 453 -0.86 -13.64 1.98
N LEU A 454 -0.84 -12.52 1.25
CA LEU A 454 -0.69 -11.18 1.81
C LEU A 454 -1.86 -10.83 2.74
N VAL A 455 -3.10 -11.11 2.34
CA VAL A 455 -4.28 -10.91 3.20
C VAL A 455 -4.21 -11.77 4.46
N ALA A 456 -3.80 -13.03 4.34
CA ALA A 456 -3.65 -13.93 5.49
C ALA A 456 -2.54 -13.48 6.46
N HIS A 457 -1.55 -12.72 5.99
CA HIS A 457 -0.43 -12.23 6.80
C HIS A 457 -0.56 -10.76 7.22
N TYR A 458 -1.62 -10.07 6.83
CA TYR A 458 -1.91 -8.69 7.25
C TYR A 458 -1.75 -8.54 8.78
N ARG A 459 -0.85 -7.62 9.20
CA ARG A 459 -0.49 -7.33 10.61
C ARG A 459 0.19 -8.45 11.40
N SER A 460 0.67 -9.49 10.72
CA SER A 460 1.41 -10.59 11.35
C SER A 460 2.86 -10.70 10.87
N LEU A 461 3.26 -9.84 9.94
CA LEU A 461 4.63 -9.77 9.45
C LEU A 461 5.54 -9.10 10.50
N PRO A 462 6.84 -9.42 10.50
CA PRO A 462 7.80 -8.72 11.34
C PRO A 462 7.83 -7.23 11.03
N ALA A 463 8.02 -6.41 12.05
CA ALA A 463 8.32 -4.99 11.86
C ALA A 463 9.70 -4.83 11.20
N ALA A 464 9.91 -3.71 10.52
CA ALA A 464 11.24 -3.35 10.03
C ALA A 464 12.23 -3.24 11.22
N PRO A 465 13.40 -3.91 11.15
CA PRO A 465 14.41 -3.90 12.20
C PRO A 465 15.13 -2.56 12.34
#